data_AF-A0A9D9T3A8-F1
#
_entry.id   AF-A0A9D9T3A8-F1
#
_cell.length_a   1.000
_cell.length_b   1.000
_cell.length_c   1.000
_cell.angle_alpha   90.00
_cell.angle_beta   90.00
_cell.angle_gamma   90.00
#
_symmetry.space_group_name_H-M   'P 1'
#
loop_
_entity.id
_entity.type
_entity.pdbx_description
1 polymer ?
#
loop_
_entity_poly.entity_id
_entity_poly.type
_entity_poly.pdbx_seq_one_letter_code
_entity_poly.pdbx_strand_id
1 'polypeptide(L)'
;MNKLVQHFFLLSVIAFVSFRAFGQKDTILPYELYDDKLVLYTDLGFNSAPSSINYPFNSTVEKLKLRNNYNALLGLGFSYKWLSFRFSLAIPGASRAKSRYGTSNYYNLGFDFSLKRFFFDIDFQGNQGYAFKNAYKWNDSLNKLKPNIIREDLNTFSFSLNTWHFFNDRFKMQPFRGSTGAYTKDIQSFYLKYTFNIYSIYSNEKAIIPYQLIDSTNSKTGTSAVGAVDLGVLPGFAYVKRFNDFQIGAMGGFGVVLQSKLYKYDENLRNFIGLAPRYDLKLIAGYNKPKYYVMLVTDFDNKSIRFNDLIFRQTYYSLRLVGGIRLGIDRDKIKLRRIKIFGQEL
;
A
#
# COMPACT_ATOMS: atom_id res chain seq x y z
N MET A 1 0.57 -2.09 -30.79
CA MET A 1 -0.04 -3.05 -29.83
C MET A 1 -1.22 -3.70 -30.54
N ASN A 2 -1.18 -5.01 -30.76
CA ASN A 2 -2.01 -5.69 -31.74
C ASN A 2 -3.49 -5.68 -31.32
N LYS A 3 -4.42 -5.29 -32.22
CA LYS A 3 -5.88 -5.25 -31.94
C LYS A 3 -6.41 -6.58 -31.41
N LEU A 4 -5.75 -7.69 -31.78
CA LEU A 4 -6.04 -9.04 -31.29
C LEU A 4 -5.83 -9.19 -29.77
N VAL A 5 -4.76 -8.59 -29.22
CA VAL A 5 -4.42 -8.65 -27.78
C VAL A 5 -5.43 -7.84 -26.95
N GLN A 6 -5.90 -6.72 -27.48
CA GLN A 6 -6.96 -5.92 -26.85
C GLN A 6 -8.30 -6.67 -26.81
N HIS A 7 -8.66 -7.37 -27.89
CA HIS A 7 -9.89 -8.16 -27.93
C HIS A 7 -9.82 -9.39 -27.03
N PHE A 8 -8.68 -10.07 -26.96
CA PHE A 8 -8.47 -11.20 -26.04
C PHE A 8 -8.55 -10.75 -24.57
N PHE A 9 -7.96 -9.60 -24.26
CA PHE A 9 -8.03 -9.03 -22.91
C PHE A 9 -9.48 -8.65 -22.55
N LEU A 10 -10.21 -8.01 -23.47
CA LEU A 10 -11.62 -7.66 -23.25
C LEU A 10 -12.53 -8.91 -23.11
N LEU A 11 -12.30 -9.95 -23.91
CA LEU A 11 -13.04 -11.22 -23.82
C LEU A 11 -12.73 -11.96 -22.52
N SER A 12 -11.49 -11.94 -22.05
CA SER A 12 -11.13 -12.55 -20.76
C SER A 12 -11.77 -11.80 -19.59
N VAL A 13 -11.85 -10.46 -19.63
CA VAL A 13 -12.57 -9.65 -18.63
C VAL A 13 -14.07 -9.92 -18.65
N ILE A 14 -14.68 -10.16 -19.82
CA ILE A 14 -16.11 -10.48 -19.95
C ILE A 14 -16.42 -11.93 -19.51
N ALA A 15 -15.55 -12.89 -19.81
CA ALA A 15 -15.73 -14.28 -19.40
C ALA A 15 -15.68 -14.49 -17.88
N PHE A 16 -14.95 -13.64 -17.14
CA PHE A 16 -14.93 -13.65 -15.68
C PHE A 16 -16.23 -13.16 -15.02
N VAL A 17 -17.16 -12.53 -15.75
CA VAL A 17 -18.41 -11.99 -15.21
C VAL A 17 -19.55 -13.03 -15.16
N SER A 18 -19.39 -14.19 -15.80
CA SER A 18 -20.52 -15.09 -16.12
C SER A 18 -20.71 -16.31 -15.21
N PHE A 19 -19.82 -16.59 -14.25
CA PHE A 19 -20.01 -17.74 -13.36
C PHE A 19 -21.02 -17.44 -12.23
N ARG A 20 -22.26 -17.90 -12.39
CA ARG A 20 -23.22 -18.06 -11.29
C ARG A 20 -23.41 -19.54 -10.99
N ALA A 21 -22.70 -20.03 -9.98
CA ALA A 21 -23.09 -21.27 -9.31
C ALA A 21 -24.17 -20.91 -8.27
N PHE A 22 -25.37 -21.47 -8.43
CA PHE A 22 -26.42 -21.41 -7.41
C PHE A 22 -26.05 -22.40 -6.30
N GLY A 23 -25.41 -21.88 -5.25
CA GLY A 23 -25.21 -22.60 -4.00
C GLY A 23 -26.39 -22.35 -3.05
N GLN A 24 -26.84 -23.42 -2.41
CA GLN A 24 -27.83 -23.42 -1.33
C GLN A 24 -27.38 -22.44 -0.22
N LYS A 25 -28.28 -21.56 0.25
CA LYS A 25 -28.01 -20.62 1.35
C LYS A 25 -27.95 -21.41 2.67
N ASP A 26 -26.78 -21.90 3.01
CA ASP A 26 -26.53 -22.40 4.35
C ASP A 26 -26.59 -21.27 5.39
N THR A 27 -27.18 -21.61 6.53
CA THR A 27 -27.03 -21.09 7.90
C THR A 27 -26.48 -19.66 8.04
N ILE A 28 -27.27 -18.78 8.68
CA ILE A 28 -26.97 -17.38 9.08
C ILE A 28 -25.48 -17.05 9.01
N LEU A 29 -25.06 -16.46 7.87
CA LEU A 29 -23.70 -16.03 7.65
C LEU A 29 -23.29 -14.99 8.71
N PRO A 30 -22.04 -14.98 9.17
CA PRO A 30 -21.57 -14.01 10.14
C PRO A 30 -21.35 -12.61 9.52
N TYR A 31 -21.78 -12.41 8.27
CA TYR A 31 -21.68 -11.15 7.54
C TYR A 31 -22.86 -10.96 6.59
N GLU A 32 -23.06 -9.71 6.20
CA GLU A 32 -23.94 -9.28 5.12
C GLU A 32 -23.08 -8.67 4.00
N LEU A 33 -23.32 -9.08 2.76
CA LEU A 33 -22.71 -8.48 1.57
C LEU A 33 -23.71 -7.59 0.85
N TYR A 34 -23.23 -6.47 0.33
CA TYR A 34 -24.00 -5.48 -0.40
C TYR A 34 -23.67 -5.54 -1.90
N ASP A 35 -23.74 -6.72 -2.50
CA ASP A 35 -23.34 -7.01 -3.90
C ASP A 35 -24.18 -6.29 -4.97
N ASP A 36 -25.33 -5.75 -4.57
CA ASP A 36 -26.22 -4.94 -5.39
C ASP A 36 -25.95 -3.42 -5.28
N LYS A 37 -25.03 -3.01 -4.40
CA LYS A 37 -24.72 -1.61 -4.16
C LYS A 37 -23.39 -1.21 -4.78
N LEU A 38 -23.38 -0.06 -5.46
CA LEU A 38 -22.15 0.66 -5.76
C LEU A 38 -21.73 1.40 -4.50
N VAL A 39 -20.49 1.21 -4.08
CA VAL A 39 -19.92 1.94 -2.95
C VAL A 39 -19.06 3.06 -3.50
N LEU A 40 -19.33 4.28 -3.09
CA LEU A 40 -18.45 5.42 -3.30
C LEU A 40 -17.86 5.80 -1.95
N TYR A 41 -16.55 5.98 -1.89
CA TYR A 41 -15.89 6.31 -0.63
C TYR A 41 -14.75 7.28 -0.83
N THR A 42 -14.47 7.99 0.25
CA THR A 42 -13.34 8.90 0.37
C THR A 42 -12.58 8.54 1.64
N ASP A 43 -11.29 8.83 1.67
CA ASP A 43 -10.51 8.73 2.88
C ASP A 43 -9.58 9.91 3.07
N LEU A 44 -9.43 10.33 4.32
CA LEU A 44 -8.47 11.34 4.73
C LEU A 44 -7.45 10.70 5.65
N GLY A 45 -6.17 10.87 5.36
CA GLY A 45 -5.14 10.28 6.19
C GLY A 45 -3.75 10.85 5.98
N PHE A 46 -2.78 10.25 6.66
CA PHE A 46 -1.38 10.54 6.48
C PHE A 46 -0.67 9.24 6.12
N ASN A 47 0.10 9.26 5.02
CA ASN A 47 1.09 8.22 4.76
C ASN A 47 2.47 8.81 5.03
N SER A 48 3.15 8.24 6.01
CA SER A 48 4.56 8.53 6.24
C SER A 48 5.38 7.36 5.71
N ALA A 49 6.34 7.67 4.84
CA ALA A 49 7.36 6.73 4.39
C ALA A 49 8.75 7.16 4.90
N PRO A 50 8.97 7.28 6.24
CA PRO A 50 10.28 7.59 6.76
C PRO A 50 11.27 6.49 6.37
N SER A 51 12.37 6.92 5.76
CA SER A 51 13.49 6.03 5.46
C SER A 51 14.66 6.31 6.37
N SER A 52 15.51 5.31 6.56
CA SER A 52 16.79 5.49 7.22
C SER A 52 17.86 4.60 6.64
N ILE A 53 19.10 5.09 6.67
CA ILE A 53 20.28 4.36 6.26
C ILE A 53 21.14 4.22 7.50
N ASN A 54 21.39 2.98 7.92
CA ASN A 54 22.30 2.67 9.02
C ASN A 54 23.62 2.16 8.45
N TYR A 55 24.72 2.72 8.93
CA TYR A 55 26.10 2.34 8.62
C TYR A 55 27.02 3.05 9.63
N PRO A 56 28.14 2.46 10.06
CA PRO A 56 29.14 3.17 10.85
C PRO A 56 29.88 4.20 10.00
N PHE A 57 29.22 5.32 9.65
CA PHE A 57 29.80 6.34 8.77
C PHE A 57 31.01 7.03 9.41
N ASN A 58 30.94 7.27 10.72
CA ASN A 58 32.05 7.73 11.56
C ASN A 58 31.69 7.52 13.06
N SER A 59 32.57 7.95 13.97
CA SER A 59 32.40 7.81 15.42
C SER A 59 31.14 8.48 16.00
N THR A 60 30.51 9.39 15.27
CA THR A 60 29.40 10.23 15.74
C THR A 60 28.09 9.98 14.96
N VAL A 61 28.17 9.40 13.77
CA VAL A 61 27.05 9.23 12.84
C VAL A 61 26.92 7.78 12.42
N GLU A 62 25.91 7.10 12.97
CA GLU A 62 25.59 5.70 12.63
C GLU A 62 24.31 5.56 11.80
N LYS A 63 23.51 6.64 11.74
CA LYS A 63 22.17 6.60 11.14
C LYS A 63 21.77 7.90 10.47
N LEU A 64 21.51 7.83 9.17
CA LEU A 64 20.88 8.88 8.39
C LEU A 64 19.37 8.73 8.40
N LYS A 65 18.66 9.80 8.76
CA LYS A 65 17.19 9.83 8.82
C LYS A 65 16.67 10.63 7.64
N LEU A 66 16.10 9.95 6.65
CA LEU A 66 15.43 10.59 5.53
C LEU A 66 13.97 10.85 5.88
N ARG A 67 13.52 12.07 5.65
CA ARG A 67 12.17 12.51 5.99
C ARG A 67 11.58 13.26 4.80
N ASN A 68 10.45 12.77 4.31
CA ASN A 68 9.64 13.51 3.35
C ASN A 68 8.86 14.63 4.07
N ASN A 69 8.50 15.66 3.31
CA ASN A 69 7.54 16.66 3.70
C ASN A 69 6.13 16.17 3.31
N TYR A 70 5.61 15.22 4.07
CA TYR A 70 4.34 14.59 3.76
C TYR A 70 3.18 15.60 3.82
N ASN A 71 2.18 15.38 2.99
CA ASN A 71 0.91 16.10 3.04
C ASN A 71 -0.17 15.16 3.58
N ALA A 72 -1.29 15.73 4.03
CA ALA A 72 -2.51 14.94 4.16
C ALA A 72 -2.88 14.38 2.78
N LEU A 73 -3.39 13.15 2.75
CA LEU A 73 -3.81 12.47 1.52
C LEU A 73 -5.32 12.37 1.49
N LEU A 74 -5.91 12.75 0.36
CA LEU A 74 -7.31 12.50 0.03
C LEU A 74 -7.36 11.29 -0.91
N GLY A 75 -7.90 10.18 -0.43
CA GLY A 75 -8.23 9.02 -1.24
C GLY A 75 -9.64 9.14 -1.78
N LEU A 76 -9.81 8.83 -3.06
CA LEU A 76 -11.11 8.63 -3.70
C LEU A 76 -11.17 7.19 -4.20
N GLY A 77 -12.28 6.51 -3.95
CA GLY A 77 -12.43 5.14 -4.39
C GLY A 77 -13.87 4.74 -4.63
N PHE A 78 -13.99 3.64 -5.35
CA PHE A 78 -15.27 2.97 -5.56
C PHE A 78 -15.10 1.47 -5.40
N SER A 79 -16.15 0.80 -4.95
CA SER A 79 -16.19 -0.65 -4.84
C SER A 79 -17.51 -1.18 -5.38
N TYR A 80 -17.46 -2.31 -6.06
CA TYR A 80 -18.64 -3.02 -6.53
C TYR A 80 -18.44 -4.52 -6.39
N LYS A 81 -19.32 -5.18 -5.64
CA LYS A 81 -19.22 -6.61 -5.29
C LYS A 81 -17.87 -6.92 -4.65
N TRP A 82 -17.04 -7.66 -5.37
CA TRP A 82 -15.76 -8.19 -4.94
C TRP A 82 -14.56 -7.35 -5.42
N LEU A 83 -14.79 -6.24 -6.13
CA LEU A 83 -13.76 -5.39 -6.73
C LEU A 83 -13.75 -4.01 -6.06
N SER A 84 -12.57 -3.45 -5.81
CA SER A 84 -12.40 -2.06 -5.41
C SER A 84 -11.24 -1.40 -6.14
N PHE A 85 -11.40 -0.10 -6.39
CA PHE A 85 -10.35 0.78 -6.89
C PHE A 85 -10.21 1.97 -5.97
N ARG A 86 -8.96 2.43 -5.78
CA ARG A 86 -8.62 3.58 -4.96
C ARG A 86 -7.49 4.38 -5.59
N PHE A 87 -7.66 5.68 -5.61
CA PHE A 87 -6.64 6.62 -6.04
C PHE A 87 -6.44 7.69 -4.95
N SER A 88 -5.19 8.07 -4.65
CA SER A 88 -4.89 9.09 -3.65
C SER A 88 -4.17 10.29 -4.23
N LEU A 89 -4.58 11.47 -3.81
CA LEU A 89 -3.93 12.74 -4.10
C LEU A 89 -3.42 13.38 -2.82
N ALA A 90 -2.27 14.04 -2.91
CA ALA A 90 -1.79 14.90 -1.83
C ALA A 90 -2.62 16.18 -1.78
N ILE A 91 -3.19 16.48 -0.61
CA ILE A 91 -3.88 17.75 -0.37
C ILE A 91 -2.82 18.87 -0.36
N PRO A 92 -3.08 20.03 -1.01
CA PRO A 92 -2.19 21.18 -0.92
C PRO A 92 -1.96 21.63 0.53
N GLY A 93 -0.70 21.78 0.90
CA GLY A 93 -0.30 22.13 2.27
C GLY A 93 0.76 21.18 2.79
N ALA A 94 1.96 21.71 3.01
CA ALA A 94 3.06 20.94 3.56
C ALA A 94 2.88 20.78 5.07
N SER A 95 2.94 19.54 5.59
CA SER A 95 2.86 19.31 7.04
C SER A 95 4.09 19.82 7.79
N ARG A 96 5.18 20.15 7.08
CA ARG A 96 6.41 20.71 7.64
C ARG A 96 6.88 21.92 6.84
N ALA A 97 7.66 22.79 7.49
CA ALA A 97 8.25 23.97 6.85
C ALA A 97 9.10 23.58 5.62
N LYS A 98 8.70 24.07 4.44
CA LYS A 98 9.41 23.83 3.17
C LYS A 98 10.87 24.25 3.22
N SER A 99 11.19 25.33 3.92
CA SER A 99 12.57 25.80 4.12
C SER A 99 13.49 24.81 4.84
N ARG A 100 12.93 23.82 5.56
CA ARG A 100 13.70 22.79 6.29
C ARG A 100 13.58 21.38 5.70
N TYR A 101 12.53 21.10 4.92
CA TYR A 101 12.24 19.74 4.44
C TYR A 101 12.06 19.65 2.92
N GLY A 102 12.12 20.78 2.19
CA GLY A 102 11.83 20.84 0.76
C GLY A 102 10.36 20.57 0.45
N THR A 103 10.10 20.31 -0.83
CA THR A 103 8.80 19.82 -1.32
C THR A 103 8.86 18.31 -1.55
N SER A 104 7.77 17.61 -1.25
CA SER A 104 7.65 16.19 -1.58
C SER A 104 6.40 15.94 -2.42
N ASN A 105 6.53 15.09 -3.42
CA ASN A 105 5.42 14.61 -4.25
C ASN A 105 5.11 13.15 -3.89
N TYR A 106 3.84 12.80 -3.84
CA TYR A 106 3.34 11.49 -3.45
C TYR A 106 2.28 11.01 -4.45
N TYR A 107 2.43 9.78 -4.93
CA TYR A 107 1.47 9.12 -5.80
C TYR A 107 1.15 7.73 -5.24
N ASN A 108 -0.13 7.40 -5.15
CA ASN A 108 -0.58 6.07 -4.74
C ASN A 108 -1.82 5.65 -5.52
N LEU A 109 -1.72 4.45 -6.08
CA LEU A 109 -2.80 3.77 -6.75
C LEU A 109 -2.94 2.39 -6.12
N GLY A 110 -4.14 2.10 -5.64
CA GLY A 110 -4.50 0.83 -5.02
C GLY A 110 -5.62 0.16 -5.79
N PHE A 111 -5.50 -1.14 -6.00
CA PHE A 111 -6.50 -1.98 -6.61
C PHE A 111 -6.61 -3.27 -5.81
N ASP A 112 -7.83 -3.66 -5.46
CA ASP A 112 -8.05 -4.87 -4.68
C ASP A 112 -9.28 -5.63 -5.13
N PHE A 113 -9.22 -6.94 -4.92
CA PHE A 113 -10.32 -7.81 -5.27
C PHE A 113 -10.33 -9.09 -4.44
N SER A 114 -11.50 -9.72 -4.32
CA SER A 114 -11.66 -10.98 -3.58
C SER A 114 -12.22 -12.09 -4.46
N LEU A 115 -11.69 -13.30 -4.28
CA LEU A 115 -12.19 -14.50 -4.95
C LEU A 115 -12.26 -15.66 -3.95
N LYS A 116 -13.47 -16.10 -3.59
CA LYS A 116 -13.70 -17.19 -2.62
C LYS A 116 -12.97 -16.93 -1.28
N ARG A 117 -11.90 -17.66 -1.00
CA ARG A 117 -11.07 -17.58 0.22
C ARG A 117 -9.84 -16.69 0.04
N PHE A 118 -9.67 -16.11 -1.14
CA PHE A 118 -8.53 -15.28 -1.50
C PHE A 118 -8.91 -13.80 -1.53
N PHE A 119 -8.02 -12.97 -1.01
CA PHE A 119 -8.05 -11.53 -1.19
C PHE A 119 -6.74 -11.09 -1.83
N PHE A 120 -6.83 -10.25 -2.85
CA PHE A 120 -5.71 -9.73 -3.61
C PHE A 120 -5.67 -8.22 -3.45
N ASP A 121 -4.49 -7.69 -3.22
CA ASP A 121 -4.22 -6.27 -3.00
C ASP A 121 -2.99 -5.89 -3.81
N ILE A 122 -3.16 -4.91 -4.69
CA ILE A 122 -2.14 -4.42 -5.60
C ILE A 122 -1.95 -2.93 -5.33
N ASP A 123 -0.75 -2.56 -4.92
CA ASP A 123 -0.40 -1.18 -4.58
C ASP A 123 0.81 -0.71 -5.37
N PHE A 124 0.68 0.50 -5.92
CA PHE A 124 1.76 1.27 -6.52
C PHE A 124 1.97 2.54 -5.71
N GLN A 125 3.21 2.80 -5.30
CA GLN A 125 3.58 3.97 -4.51
C GLN A 125 4.85 4.60 -5.07
N GLY A 126 4.78 5.91 -5.30
CA GLY A 126 5.91 6.74 -5.71
C GLY A 126 6.05 7.94 -4.79
N ASN A 127 7.26 8.20 -4.30
CA ASN A 127 7.59 9.40 -3.52
C ASN A 127 8.81 10.07 -4.11
N GLN A 128 8.76 11.40 -4.18
CA GLN A 128 9.90 12.22 -4.55
C GLN A 128 10.12 13.28 -3.48
N GLY A 129 11.39 13.59 -3.20
CA GLY A 129 11.80 14.68 -2.34
C GLY A 129 11.89 14.29 -0.87
N TYR A 130 13.10 14.39 -0.34
CA TYR A 130 13.43 14.04 1.04
C TYR A 130 14.35 15.09 1.67
N ALA A 131 14.48 15.06 2.99
CA ALA A 131 15.53 15.77 3.69
C ALA A 131 16.28 14.82 4.64
N PHE A 132 17.60 14.94 4.66
CA PHE A 132 18.44 14.34 5.70
C PHE A 132 18.32 15.16 6.97
N LYS A 133 17.59 14.61 7.95
CA LYS A 133 17.33 15.29 9.22
C LYS A 133 18.62 15.40 10.05
N ASN A 134 18.86 16.58 10.63
CA ASN A 134 20.02 16.89 11.49
C ASN A 134 21.37 16.69 10.79
N ALA A 135 21.43 17.04 9.50
CA ALA A 135 22.66 16.97 8.72
C ALA A 135 23.76 17.94 9.19
N TYR A 136 23.40 19.01 9.91
CA TYR A 136 24.38 19.93 10.53
C TYR A 136 25.38 19.25 11.48
N LYS A 137 25.12 18.01 11.89
CA LYS A 137 26.03 17.23 12.74
C LYS A 137 27.29 16.73 12.01
N TRP A 138 27.29 16.74 10.68
CA TRP A 138 28.37 16.20 9.86
C TRP A 138 28.59 17.00 8.57
N ASN A 139 27.87 18.12 8.39
CA ASN A 139 28.03 19.03 7.27
C ASN A 139 28.17 20.45 7.82
N ASP A 140 29.38 20.99 7.74
CA ASP A 140 29.74 22.29 8.31
C ASP A 140 29.11 23.48 7.57
N SER A 141 28.57 23.27 6.36
CA SER A 141 27.79 24.29 5.64
C SER A 141 26.40 24.52 6.24
N LEU A 142 25.99 23.72 7.23
CA LEU A 142 24.70 23.78 7.89
C LEU A 142 24.83 24.19 9.37
N ASN A 143 23.72 24.64 9.96
CA ASN A 143 23.67 25.06 11.35
C ASN A 143 22.31 24.73 11.98
N LYS A 144 22.10 25.07 13.26
CA LYS A 144 20.83 24.78 13.96
C LYS A 144 19.62 25.47 13.32
N LEU A 145 19.80 26.58 12.59
CA LEU A 145 18.73 27.30 11.91
C LEU A 145 18.36 26.64 10.56
N LYS A 146 19.36 26.11 9.85
CA LYS A 146 19.22 25.29 8.64
C LYS A 146 19.78 23.86 8.87
N PRO A 147 19.09 23.02 9.65
CA PRO A 147 19.69 21.81 10.20
C PRO A 147 19.72 20.60 9.24
N ASN A 148 19.13 20.69 8.06
CA ASN A 148 18.88 19.55 7.18
C ASN A 148 19.45 19.79 5.77
N ILE A 149 19.90 18.72 5.11
CA ILE A 149 20.14 18.74 3.66
C ILE A 149 18.84 18.36 2.96
N ILE A 150 18.39 19.19 2.03
CA ILE A 150 17.24 18.92 1.17
C ILE A 150 17.73 18.15 -0.06
N ARG A 151 17.01 17.11 -0.45
CA ARG A 151 17.28 16.19 -1.56
C ARG A 151 16.01 15.97 -2.37
N GLU A 152 15.72 16.89 -3.27
CA GLU A 152 14.56 16.84 -4.17
C GLU A 152 14.73 15.79 -5.29
N ASP A 153 15.97 15.38 -5.52
CA ASP A 153 16.41 14.36 -6.48
C ASP A 153 16.20 12.92 -5.97
N LEU A 154 15.93 12.73 -4.67
CA LEU A 154 15.70 11.40 -4.09
C LEU A 154 14.28 10.93 -4.33
N ASN A 155 14.19 9.72 -4.89
CA ASN A 155 12.96 9.07 -5.25
C ASN A 155 12.85 7.71 -4.56
N THR A 156 11.63 7.32 -4.22
CA THR A 156 11.33 5.95 -3.82
C THR A 156 10.18 5.42 -4.64
N PHE A 157 10.30 4.18 -5.08
CA PHE A 157 9.27 3.45 -5.79
C PHE A 157 8.95 2.17 -5.03
N SER A 158 7.68 1.78 -5.01
CA SER A 158 7.23 0.52 -4.44
C SER A 158 6.02 -0.01 -5.20
N PHE A 159 6.14 -1.22 -5.71
CA PHE A 159 5.07 -2.09 -6.17
C PHE A 159 4.89 -3.25 -5.19
N SER A 160 3.64 -3.55 -4.83
CA SER A 160 3.32 -4.66 -3.93
C SER A 160 2.11 -5.42 -4.48
N LEU A 161 2.25 -6.74 -4.62
CA LEU A 161 1.17 -7.68 -4.86
C LEU A 161 1.08 -8.60 -3.64
N ASN A 162 -0.02 -8.50 -2.91
CA ASN A 162 -0.26 -9.29 -1.72
C ASN A 162 -1.51 -10.15 -1.92
N THR A 163 -1.44 -11.41 -1.50
CA THR A 163 -2.56 -12.36 -1.59
C THR A 163 -2.76 -13.06 -0.26
N TRP A 164 -3.91 -12.89 0.37
CA TRP A 164 -4.28 -13.57 1.62
C TRP A 164 -5.19 -14.75 1.29
N HIS A 165 -4.81 -15.94 1.74
CA HIS A 165 -5.65 -17.12 1.75
C HIS A 165 -6.19 -17.35 3.17
N PHE A 166 -7.50 -17.20 3.35
CA PHE A 166 -8.17 -17.40 4.64
C PHE A 166 -8.64 -18.85 4.81
N PHE A 167 -8.25 -19.49 5.91
CA PHE A 167 -8.67 -20.87 6.21
C PHE A 167 -10.14 -20.96 6.64
N ASN A 168 -10.68 -19.91 7.26
CA ASN A 168 -12.12 -19.76 7.49
C ASN A 168 -12.75 -19.10 6.26
N ASP A 169 -13.57 -19.84 5.52
CA ASP A 169 -14.21 -19.34 4.31
C ASP A 169 -15.30 -18.29 4.53
N ARG A 170 -15.78 -18.18 5.77
CA ARG A 170 -16.70 -17.14 6.20
C ARG A 170 -15.98 -15.82 6.50
N PHE A 171 -14.64 -15.82 6.60
CA PHE A 171 -13.88 -14.59 6.72
C PHE A 171 -13.70 -13.95 5.34
N LYS A 172 -14.25 -12.75 5.16
CA LYS A 172 -14.21 -11.96 3.93
C LYS A 172 -13.57 -10.58 4.20
N MET A 173 -12.74 -10.12 3.28
CA MET A 173 -12.06 -8.82 3.42
C MET A 173 -12.99 -7.62 3.17
N GLN A 174 -14.05 -7.82 2.40
CA GLN A 174 -15.05 -6.78 2.14
C GLN A 174 -15.78 -6.33 3.43
N PRO A 175 -16.40 -7.22 4.23
CA PRO A 175 -16.98 -6.84 5.51
C PRO A 175 -15.91 -6.49 6.55
N PHE A 176 -14.70 -7.02 6.47
CA PHE A 176 -13.57 -6.56 7.30
C PHE A 176 -13.37 -5.06 7.08
N ARG A 177 -13.10 -4.62 5.85
CA ARG A 177 -12.90 -3.20 5.53
C ARG A 177 -14.14 -2.33 5.67
N GLY A 178 -15.31 -2.95 5.81
CA GLY A 178 -16.60 -2.26 5.88
C GLY A 178 -17.05 -1.64 4.57
N SER A 179 -16.43 -1.96 3.43
CA SER A 179 -16.77 -1.36 2.14
C SER A 179 -18.04 -1.97 1.54
N THR A 180 -17.95 -3.14 0.91
CA THR A 180 -19.08 -3.84 0.26
C THR A 180 -19.74 -4.89 1.17
N GLY A 181 -19.51 -4.82 2.48
CA GLY A 181 -20.20 -5.67 3.45
C GLY A 181 -20.03 -5.20 4.89
N ALA A 182 -20.68 -5.92 5.81
CA ALA A 182 -20.53 -5.76 7.26
C ALA A 182 -20.54 -7.12 7.95
N TYR A 183 -19.73 -7.30 8.99
CA TYR A 183 -19.87 -8.46 9.86
C TYR A 183 -21.08 -8.27 10.79
N THR A 184 -21.83 -9.34 11.02
CA THR A 184 -22.98 -9.38 11.96
C THR A 184 -22.63 -10.12 13.25
N LYS A 185 -21.54 -10.89 13.25
CA LYS A 185 -21.03 -11.65 14.38
C LYS A 185 -19.51 -11.58 14.44
N ASP A 186 -18.96 -11.95 15.58
CA ASP A 186 -17.52 -12.15 15.74
C ASP A 186 -17.03 -13.27 14.82
N ILE A 187 -15.83 -13.08 14.26
CA ILE A 187 -15.20 -14.09 13.40
C ILE A 187 -13.69 -14.03 13.53
N GLN A 188 -13.06 -15.19 13.33
CA GLN A 188 -11.62 -15.32 13.25
C GLN A 188 -11.19 -16.20 12.09
N SER A 189 -9.96 -16.02 11.63
CA SER A 189 -9.34 -16.89 10.64
C SER A 189 -7.83 -16.87 10.81
N PHE A 190 -7.22 -18.05 10.80
CA PHE A 190 -5.84 -18.13 10.33
C PHE A 190 -5.80 -17.75 8.85
N TYR A 191 -4.67 -17.19 8.42
CA TYR A 191 -4.44 -16.93 7.01
C TYR A 191 -3.00 -17.21 6.64
N LEU A 192 -2.78 -17.40 5.34
CA LEU A 192 -1.47 -17.42 4.73
C LEU A 192 -1.39 -16.30 3.70
N LYS A 193 -0.49 -15.34 3.91
CA LYS A 193 -0.25 -14.24 2.98
C LYS A 193 0.93 -14.57 2.09
N TYR A 194 0.74 -14.54 0.78
CA TYR A 194 1.80 -14.54 -0.22
C TYR A 194 2.10 -13.10 -0.62
N THR A 195 3.38 -12.75 -0.73
CA THR A 195 3.79 -11.38 -1.02
C THR A 195 4.83 -11.36 -2.13
N PHE A 196 4.62 -10.45 -3.09
CA PHE A 196 5.59 -10.07 -4.11
C PHE A 196 5.78 -8.56 -4.04
N ASN A 197 7.00 -8.09 -3.80
CA ASN A 197 7.29 -6.67 -3.73
C ASN A 197 8.46 -6.31 -4.63
N ILE A 198 8.38 -5.16 -5.29
CA ILE A 198 9.51 -4.51 -5.95
C ILE A 198 9.61 -3.12 -5.34
N TYR A 199 10.76 -2.76 -4.78
CA TYR A 199 10.92 -1.43 -4.20
C TYR A 199 12.34 -0.94 -4.31
N SER A 200 12.50 0.38 -4.40
CA SER A 200 13.80 1.00 -4.59
C SER A 200 13.85 2.42 -4.05
N ILE A 201 15.05 2.84 -3.68
CA ILE A 201 15.43 4.23 -3.43
C ILE A 201 16.50 4.59 -4.46
N TYR A 202 16.34 5.69 -5.16
CA TYR A 202 17.31 6.14 -6.16
C TYR A 202 17.42 7.66 -6.21
N SER A 203 18.55 8.15 -6.71
CA SER A 203 18.80 9.55 -7.02
C SER A 203 19.09 9.68 -8.51
N ASN A 204 18.59 10.76 -9.11
CA ASN A 204 18.81 11.05 -10.53
C ASN A 204 20.17 11.69 -10.83
N GLU A 205 20.85 12.23 -9.81
CA GLU A 205 22.04 13.08 -10.02
C GLU A 205 23.26 12.62 -9.22
N LYS A 206 23.07 12.12 -7.98
CA LYS A 206 24.16 11.96 -7.00
C LYS A 206 24.06 10.62 -6.29
N ALA A 207 25.06 10.27 -5.50
CA ALA A 207 24.93 9.18 -4.54
C ALA A 207 23.76 9.46 -3.57
N ILE A 208 23.09 8.38 -3.12
CA ILE A 208 22.02 8.50 -2.12
C ILE A 208 22.62 9.04 -0.82
N ILE A 209 23.74 8.46 -0.37
CA ILE A 209 24.48 8.93 0.79
C ILE A 209 25.28 10.19 0.41
N PRO A 210 25.26 11.25 1.24
CA PRO A 210 26.05 12.47 1.03
C PRO A 210 27.55 12.19 0.94
N TYR A 211 28.27 12.92 0.08
CA TYR A 211 29.68 12.65 -0.20
C TYR A 211 30.59 12.67 1.04
N GLN A 212 30.26 13.49 2.06
CA GLN A 212 31.00 13.58 3.32
C GLN A 212 30.99 12.27 4.12
N LEU A 213 30.06 11.37 3.83
CA LEU A 213 29.84 10.12 4.54
C LEU A 213 30.05 8.90 3.64
N ILE A 214 30.57 9.09 2.43
CA ILE A 214 30.92 7.97 1.55
C ILE A 214 32.22 7.34 2.07
N ASP A 215 32.17 6.03 2.26
CA ASP A 215 33.33 5.22 2.57
C ASP A 215 33.97 4.75 1.26
N SER A 216 35.15 5.26 0.94
CA SER A 216 35.89 4.94 -0.29
C SER A 216 36.27 3.47 -0.40
N THR A 217 36.32 2.74 0.71
CA THR A 217 36.61 1.30 0.74
C THR A 217 35.36 0.45 0.46
N ASN A 218 34.16 1.05 0.51
CA ASN A 218 32.89 0.35 0.36
C ASN A 218 31.99 1.02 -0.69
N SER A 219 32.07 0.50 -1.92
CA SER A 219 31.28 0.96 -3.08
C SER A 219 29.77 1.10 -2.83
N LYS A 220 29.21 0.34 -1.89
CA LYS A 220 27.78 0.39 -1.55
C LYS A 220 27.38 1.74 -0.96
N THR A 221 28.31 2.44 -0.32
CA THR A 221 28.06 3.76 0.25
C THR A 221 27.99 4.86 -0.81
N GLY A 222 28.67 4.70 -1.95
CA GLY A 222 28.63 5.62 -3.09
C GLY A 222 27.50 5.34 -4.10
N THR A 223 26.52 4.51 -3.74
CA THR A 223 25.47 4.06 -4.67
C THR A 223 24.45 5.15 -5.01
N SER A 224 24.02 5.20 -6.27
CA SER A 224 22.94 6.09 -6.74
C SER A 224 21.56 5.44 -6.72
N ALA A 225 21.48 4.11 -6.65
CA ALA A 225 20.23 3.37 -6.60
C ALA A 225 20.38 2.08 -5.80
N VAL A 226 19.42 1.82 -4.92
CA VAL A 226 19.31 0.59 -4.14
C VAL A 226 17.89 0.06 -4.30
N GLY A 227 17.75 -1.23 -4.59
CA GLY A 227 16.45 -1.85 -4.80
C GLY A 227 16.40 -3.29 -4.32
N ALA A 228 15.19 -3.81 -4.24
CA ALA A 228 14.96 -5.20 -3.95
C ALA A 228 13.69 -5.73 -4.61
N VAL A 229 13.72 -7.03 -4.92
CA VAL A 229 12.57 -7.85 -5.29
C VAL A 229 12.38 -8.90 -4.22
N ASP A 230 11.22 -8.90 -3.57
CA ASP A 230 10.85 -9.84 -2.52
C ASP A 230 9.80 -10.83 -3.02
N LEU A 231 9.98 -12.09 -2.66
CA LEU A 231 8.97 -13.15 -2.76
C LEU A 231 8.89 -13.85 -1.41
N GLY A 232 7.71 -13.99 -0.82
CA GLY A 232 7.62 -14.78 0.40
C GLY A 232 6.23 -15.02 0.94
N VAL A 233 6.22 -15.54 2.16
CA VAL A 233 5.03 -16.07 2.81
C VAL A 233 4.99 -15.64 4.27
N LEU A 234 3.82 -15.19 4.70
CA LEU A 234 3.56 -14.73 6.06
C LEU A 234 2.32 -15.45 6.60
N PRO A 235 2.46 -16.47 7.47
CA PRO A 235 1.34 -16.95 8.26
C PRO A 235 0.86 -15.86 9.21
N GLY A 236 -0.44 -15.85 9.48
CA GLY A 236 -1.03 -14.86 10.37
C GLY A 236 -2.41 -15.24 10.88
N PHE A 237 -2.97 -14.33 11.67
CA PHE A 237 -4.27 -14.47 12.28
C PHE A 237 -5.06 -13.18 12.12
N ALA A 238 -6.35 -13.32 11.83
CA ALA A 238 -7.29 -12.23 11.69
C ALA A 238 -8.47 -12.46 12.61
N TYR A 239 -8.94 -11.39 13.25
CA TYR A 239 -10.10 -11.38 14.14
C TYR A 239 -10.93 -10.13 13.90
N VAL A 240 -12.25 -10.29 13.97
CA VAL A 240 -13.22 -9.21 13.99
C VAL A 240 -14.19 -9.43 15.13
N LYS A 241 -14.42 -8.36 15.88
CA LYS A 241 -15.44 -8.24 16.90
C LYS A 241 -16.54 -7.29 16.45
N ARG A 242 -17.80 -7.69 16.61
CA ARG A 242 -18.97 -6.89 16.25
C ARG A 242 -19.74 -6.45 17.49
N PHE A 243 -20.00 -5.16 17.60
CA PHE A 243 -20.79 -4.51 18.65
C PHE A 243 -21.93 -3.72 17.99
N ASN A 244 -23.10 -4.34 17.78
CA ASN A 244 -24.23 -3.75 17.05
C ASN A 244 -23.84 -3.22 15.67
N ASP A 245 -23.69 -1.90 15.51
CA ASP A 245 -23.29 -1.22 14.28
C ASP A 245 -21.79 -0.92 14.21
N PHE A 246 -21.06 -1.07 15.32
CA PHE A 246 -19.64 -0.83 15.42
C PHE A 246 -18.85 -2.13 15.27
N GLN A 247 -17.74 -2.12 14.54
CA GLN A 247 -16.85 -3.27 14.41
C GLN A 247 -15.41 -2.88 14.69
N ILE A 248 -14.66 -3.79 15.30
CA ILE A 248 -13.21 -3.70 15.49
C ILE A 248 -12.60 -4.93 14.86
N GLY A 249 -11.55 -4.77 14.09
CA GLY A 249 -10.84 -5.88 13.47
C GLY A 249 -9.34 -5.67 13.52
N ALA A 250 -8.62 -6.76 13.67
CA ALA A 250 -7.17 -6.79 13.62
C ALA A 250 -6.74 -8.00 12.79
N MET A 251 -5.71 -7.81 11.96
CA MET A 251 -4.99 -8.92 11.35
C MET A 251 -3.50 -8.68 11.46
N GLY A 252 -2.79 -9.74 11.82
CA GLY A 252 -1.38 -9.74 12.12
C GLY A 252 -0.71 -10.99 11.57
N GLY A 253 0.44 -10.83 10.94
CA GLY A 253 1.24 -11.95 10.43
C GLY A 253 2.73 -11.66 10.51
N PHE A 254 3.52 -12.72 10.61
CA PHE A 254 4.98 -12.66 10.60
C PHE A 254 5.51 -13.79 9.72
N GLY A 255 6.50 -13.48 8.89
CA GLY A 255 7.09 -14.47 8.01
C GLY A 255 8.41 -14.02 7.40
N VAL A 256 8.80 -14.71 6.34
CA VAL A 256 10.09 -14.54 5.68
C VAL A 256 9.90 -14.33 4.19
N VAL A 257 10.79 -13.53 3.61
CA VAL A 257 10.88 -13.34 2.17
C VAL A 257 12.27 -13.71 1.68
N LEU A 258 12.31 -14.36 0.52
CA LEU A 258 13.46 -14.39 -0.35
C LEU A 258 13.58 -13.03 -1.03
N GLN A 259 14.73 -12.39 -0.86
CA GLN A 259 14.99 -11.04 -1.31
C GLN A 259 16.18 -11.02 -2.27
N SER A 260 15.94 -10.62 -3.50
CA SER A 260 16.96 -10.25 -4.47
C SER A 260 17.27 -8.77 -4.31
N LYS A 261 18.47 -8.43 -3.83
CA LYS A 261 18.94 -7.09 -3.49
C LYS A 261 19.84 -6.57 -4.60
N LEU A 262 19.66 -5.31 -4.95
CA LEU A 262 20.33 -4.66 -6.07
C LEU A 262 20.92 -3.34 -5.60
N TYR A 263 22.14 -3.02 -6.04
CA TYR A 263 22.66 -1.65 -5.96
C TYR A 263 23.41 -1.27 -7.23
N LYS A 264 23.35 0.02 -7.59
CA LYS A 264 24.06 0.60 -8.74
C LYS A 264 25.22 1.47 -8.25
N TYR A 265 26.42 1.19 -8.73
CA TYR A 265 27.62 1.99 -8.46
C TYR A 265 28.45 2.08 -9.74
N ASP A 266 28.78 3.31 -10.16
CA ASP A 266 29.59 3.58 -11.35
C ASP A 266 29.13 2.79 -12.58
N GLU A 267 27.86 2.99 -12.95
CA GLU A 267 27.10 2.31 -14.01
C GLU A 267 26.93 0.78 -13.88
N ASN A 268 27.64 0.14 -12.96
CA ASN A 268 27.56 -1.29 -12.73
C ASN A 268 26.44 -1.66 -11.75
N LEU A 269 25.60 -2.63 -12.16
CA LEU A 269 24.56 -3.22 -11.33
C LEU A 269 25.11 -4.46 -10.62
N ARG A 270 24.98 -4.51 -9.29
CA ARG A 270 25.37 -5.69 -8.50
C ARG A 270 24.14 -6.31 -7.84
N ASN A 271 24.06 -7.63 -7.85
CA ASN A 271 22.95 -8.42 -7.31
C ASN A 271 23.40 -9.31 -6.16
N PHE A 272 22.54 -9.47 -5.15
CA PHE A 272 22.72 -10.39 -4.03
C PHE A 272 21.39 -11.04 -3.69
N ILE A 273 21.42 -12.25 -3.16
CA ILE A 273 20.23 -12.92 -2.64
C ILE A 273 20.35 -12.99 -1.12
N GLY A 274 19.23 -12.86 -0.42
CA GLY A 274 19.18 -13.09 1.02
C GLY A 274 17.77 -13.31 1.52
N LEU A 275 17.67 -13.59 2.82
CA LEU A 275 16.39 -13.67 3.50
C LEU A 275 16.14 -12.40 4.31
N ALA A 276 14.87 -12.02 4.46
CA ALA A 276 14.49 -10.93 5.34
C ALA A 276 13.16 -11.24 6.04
N PRO A 277 13.02 -10.89 7.34
CA PRO A 277 11.74 -11.00 8.02
C PRO A 277 10.76 -9.94 7.51
N ARG A 278 9.47 -10.29 7.47
CA ARG A 278 8.37 -9.38 7.17
C ARG A 278 7.25 -9.57 8.19
N TYR A 279 6.55 -8.49 8.47
CA TYR A 279 5.32 -8.52 9.25
C TYR A 279 4.23 -7.77 8.51
N ASP A 280 3.00 -8.16 8.79
CA ASP A 280 1.77 -7.60 8.24
C ASP A 280 0.91 -7.21 9.43
N LEU A 281 0.53 -5.93 9.57
CA LEU A 281 -0.38 -5.49 10.62
C LEU A 281 -1.39 -4.52 10.04
N LYS A 282 -2.67 -4.87 10.20
CA LYS A 282 -3.80 -4.03 9.82
C LYS A 282 -4.82 -4.01 10.95
N LEU A 283 -5.09 -2.82 11.46
CA LEU A 283 -6.15 -2.58 12.45
C LEU A 283 -7.22 -1.71 11.82
N ILE A 284 -8.47 -2.07 12.11
CA ILE A 284 -9.65 -1.38 11.63
C ILE A 284 -10.64 -1.19 12.79
N ALA A 285 -11.31 -0.05 12.83
CA ALA A 285 -12.38 0.16 13.79
C ALA A 285 -13.37 1.19 13.24
N GLY A 286 -14.66 0.98 13.43
CA GLY A 286 -15.62 1.98 12.99
C GLY A 286 -17.06 1.52 12.91
N TYR A 287 -17.91 2.44 12.46
CA TYR A 287 -19.33 2.22 12.27
C TYR A 287 -19.61 1.71 10.86
N ASN A 288 -20.44 0.69 10.77
CA ASN A 288 -20.80 0.05 9.51
C ASN A 288 -22.29 -0.31 9.51
N LYS A 289 -23.09 0.49 8.79
CA LYS A 289 -24.54 0.31 8.60
C LYS A 289 -24.85 0.01 7.14
N PRO A 290 -26.00 -0.57 6.76
CA PRO A 290 -26.27 -0.93 5.37
C PRO A 290 -26.19 0.19 4.32
N LYS A 291 -26.38 1.46 4.70
CA LYS A 291 -26.34 2.62 3.78
C LYS A 291 -25.00 3.37 3.77
N TYR A 292 -24.27 3.38 4.88
CA TYR A 292 -23.03 4.15 5.02
C TYR A 292 -22.09 3.49 6.03
N TYR A 293 -20.82 3.85 5.96
CA TYR A 293 -19.82 3.41 6.93
C TYR A 293 -18.77 4.49 7.14
N VAL A 294 -18.14 4.45 8.32
CA VAL A 294 -16.98 5.27 8.68
C VAL A 294 -16.02 4.39 9.45
N MET A 295 -14.81 4.21 8.92
CA MET A 295 -13.81 3.27 9.41
C MET A 295 -12.47 3.97 9.59
N LEU A 296 -11.86 3.85 10.76
CA LEU A 296 -10.44 4.11 10.97
C LEU A 296 -9.66 2.89 10.49
N VAL A 297 -8.69 3.08 9.61
CA VAL A 297 -7.87 2.03 9.01
C VAL A 297 -6.41 2.36 9.22
N THR A 298 -5.66 1.39 9.74
CA THR A 298 -4.21 1.44 9.86
C THR A 298 -3.56 0.34 9.05
N ASP A 299 -2.46 0.68 8.39
CA ASP A 299 -1.61 -0.27 7.69
C ASP A 299 -0.16 0.00 8.06
N PHE A 300 0.54 -1.06 8.47
CA PHE A 300 1.95 -1.00 8.81
C PHE A 300 2.74 -2.01 7.98
N ASP A 301 3.73 -1.50 7.27
CA ASP A 301 4.66 -2.29 6.46
C ASP A 301 6.09 -1.80 6.67
N ASN A 302 7.03 -2.73 6.63
CA ASN A 302 8.44 -2.44 6.81
C ASN A 302 9.27 -3.21 5.80
N LYS A 303 9.92 -2.43 4.94
CA LYS A 303 10.80 -2.91 3.90
C LYS A 303 12.22 -2.58 4.31
N SER A 304 13.12 -3.56 4.21
CA SER A 304 14.52 -3.36 4.53
C SER A 304 15.42 -4.09 3.54
N ILE A 305 16.53 -3.45 3.19
CA ILE A 305 17.59 -4.01 2.35
C ILE A 305 18.87 -3.93 3.18
N ARG A 306 19.51 -5.08 3.41
CA ARG A 306 20.74 -5.18 4.19
C ARG A 306 21.88 -5.73 3.34
N PHE A 307 22.97 -4.97 3.27
CA PHE A 307 24.26 -5.38 2.71
C PHE A 307 25.32 -5.31 3.81
N ASN A 308 25.59 -6.43 4.48
CA ASN A 308 26.48 -6.48 5.66
C ASN A 308 26.04 -5.44 6.72
N ASP A 309 26.85 -4.40 6.94
CA ASP A 309 26.59 -3.34 7.92
C ASP A 309 25.74 -2.19 7.37
N LEU A 310 25.60 -2.09 6.04
CA LEU A 310 24.78 -1.06 5.39
C LEU A 310 23.33 -1.52 5.30
N ILE A 311 22.44 -0.84 6.03
CA ILE A 311 21.01 -1.19 6.10
C ILE A 311 20.15 -0.01 5.65
N PHE A 312 19.44 -0.19 4.55
CA PHE A 312 18.35 0.68 4.14
C PHE A 312 17.05 0.17 4.75
N ARG A 313 16.35 1.02 5.50
CA ARG A 313 15.03 0.72 6.06
C ARG A 313 14.04 1.75 5.56
N GLN A 314 12.87 1.28 5.14
CA GLN A 314 11.74 2.09 4.77
C GLN A 314 10.52 1.56 5.51
N THR A 315 10.00 2.39 6.40
CA THR A 315 8.79 2.06 7.17
C THR A 315 7.63 2.81 6.55
N TYR A 316 6.60 2.09 6.17
CA TYR A 316 5.35 2.67 5.68
C TYR A 316 4.32 2.57 6.79
N TYR A 317 3.79 3.73 7.19
CA TYR A 317 2.72 3.81 8.16
C TYR A 317 1.60 4.66 7.57
N SER A 318 0.43 4.05 7.44
CA SER A 318 -0.79 4.68 6.96
C SER A 318 -1.82 4.70 8.07
N LEU A 319 -2.37 5.87 8.35
CA LEU A 319 -3.54 6.06 9.21
C LEU A 319 -4.58 6.84 8.40
N ARG A 320 -5.76 6.24 8.21
CA ARG A 320 -6.81 6.79 7.34
C ARG A 320 -8.17 6.72 8.02
N LEU A 321 -8.93 7.79 7.93
CA LEU A 321 -10.37 7.79 8.20
C LEU A 321 -11.09 7.64 6.87
N VAL A 322 -11.74 6.50 6.66
CA VAL A 322 -12.46 6.13 5.44
C VAL A 322 -13.95 6.32 5.69
N GLY A 323 -14.62 7.12 4.86
CA GLY A 323 -16.08 7.28 4.88
C GLY A 323 -16.67 6.90 3.53
N GLY A 324 -17.77 6.15 3.52
CA GLY A 324 -18.40 5.74 2.27
C GLY A 324 -19.91 5.58 2.35
N ILE A 325 -20.54 5.71 1.18
CA ILE A 325 -21.98 5.55 0.97
C ILE A 325 -22.24 4.38 0.01
N ARG A 326 -23.35 3.68 0.21
CA ARG A 326 -23.77 2.54 -0.63
C ARG A 326 -25.02 2.89 -1.40
N LEU A 327 -24.89 2.99 -2.71
CA LEU A 327 -25.93 3.37 -3.65
C LEU A 327 -26.55 2.11 -4.24
N GLY A 328 -27.86 1.92 -4.06
CA GLY A 328 -28.59 0.82 -4.68
C GLY A 328 -28.59 0.96 -6.20
N ILE A 329 -28.25 -0.11 -6.90
CA ILE A 329 -28.32 -0.15 -8.37
C ILE A 329 -29.63 -0.85 -8.77
N ASP A 330 -30.61 -0.05 -9.18
CA ASP A 330 -31.87 -0.56 -9.74
C ASP A 330 -31.62 -1.15 -11.14
N ARG A 331 -31.53 -2.48 -11.20
CA ARG A 331 -31.16 -3.22 -12.43
C ARG A 331 -32.26 -3.16 -13.49
N ASP A 332 -33.52 -3.01 -13.08
CA ASP A 332 -34.65 -3.01 -14.02
C ASP A 332 -34.71 -1.67 -14.75
N LYS A 333 -34.43 -0.55 -14.06
CA LYS A 333 -34.26 0.76 -14.72
C LYS A 333 -33.08 0.80 -15.69
N ILE A 334 -31.97 0.11 -15.40
CA ILE A 334 -30.80 0.07 -16.28
C ILE A 334 -31.08 -0.78 -17.54
N LYS A 335 -31.75 -1.93 -17.38
CA LYS A 335 -32.20 -2.75 -18.53
C LYS A 335 -33.17 -1.98 -19.42
N LEU A 336 -34.16 -1.30 -18.83
CA LEU A 336 -35.13 -0.47 -19.56
C LEU A 336 -34.45 0.68 -20.31
N ARG A 337 -33.44 1.34 -19.72
CA ARG A 337 -32.65 2.36 -20.42
C ARG A 337 -31.81 1.79 -21.56
N ARG A 338 -31.23 0.59 -21.41
CA ARG A 338 -30.51 -0.09 -22.51
C ARG A 338 -31.45 -0.44 -23.66
N ILE A 339 -32.63 -0.98 -23.38
CA ILE A 339 -33.64 -1.29 -24.40
C ILE A 339 -34.09 -0.01 -25.10
N LYS A 340 -34.24 1.10 -24.37
CA LYS A 340 -34.65 2.38 -24.96
C LYS A 340 -33.58 3.05 -25.83
N ILE A 341 -32.29 2.85 -25.50
CA ILE A 341 -31.15 3.42 -26.24
C ILE A 341 -30.80 2.55 -27.45
N PHE A 342 -30.84 1.22 -27.33
CA PHE A 342 -30.49 0.29 -28.43
C PHE A 342 -31.69 -0.19 -29.24
N GLY A 343 -32.91 0.03 -28.76
CA GLY A 343 -34.15 -0.26 -29.49
C GLY A 343 -34.68 0.93 -30.31
N GLN A 344 -33.90 2.01 -30.44
CA GLN A 344 -34.17 3.11 -31.38
C GLN A 344 -33.36 3.00 -32.68
N GLU A 345 -32.56 1.95 -32.85
CA GLU A 345 -31.80 1.66 -34.10
C GLU A 345 -32.19 0.32 -34.76
N LEU A 346 -33.47 -0.06 -34.69
CA LEU A 346 -34.03 -1.16 -35.48
C LEU A 346 -35.30 -0.71 -36.22
#